data_AF-A0A0F2QG61-F1
#
_entry.id   AF-A0A0F2QG61-F1
#
_cell.length_a   1.000
_cell.length_b   1.000
_cell.length_c   1.000
_cell.angle_alpha   90.00
_cell.angle_beta   90.00
_cell.angle_gamma   90.00
#
_symmetry.space_group_name_H-M   'P 1'
#
loop_
_entity.id
_entity.type
_entity.pdbx_description
1 polymer ?
#
loop_
_entity_poly.entity_id
_entity_poly.type
_entity_poly.pdbx_seq_one_letter_code
_entity_poly.pdbx_strand_id
1 'polypeptide(L)'
;MLKALPFLWFLLAAVGVAAHIVLAMTTASSTYLPAALTTAGFTALFSTVHIIGIALVYMLILRTRPSPGVAIIGYSHLFLASAAYVGQAFGTMERARHMSNPASTDLAAMGFADSASALASILGGIVFILALIVALNTHHVRPEDVF
;
A
#
# COMPACT_ATOMS: atom_id res chain seq x y z
N MET A 1 17.07 -11.31 -8.38
CA MET A 1 15.80 -10.54 -8.26
C MET A 1 14.87 -11.04 -7.14
N LEU A 2 14.76 -12.34 -6.85
CA LEU A 2 13.86 -12.88 -5.80
C LEU A 2 14.08 -12.29 -4.38
N LYS A 3 15.33 -11.94 -4.03
CA LYS A 3 15.69 -11.47 -2.68
C LYS A 3 15.28 -10.01 -2.37
N ALA A 4 14.99 -9.20 -3.39
CA ALA A 4 14.72 -7.77 -3.21
C ALA A 4 13.26 -7.47 -2.85
N LEU A 5 12.33 -8.39 -3.15
CA LEU A 5 10.90 -8.12 -2.98
C LEU A 5 10.52 -7.73 -1.53
N PRO A 6 10.93 -8.47 -0.47
CA PRO A 6 10.60 -8.07 0.90
C PRO A 6 11.19 -6.70 1.26
N PHE A 7 12.42 -6.43 0.84
CA PHE A 7 13.07 -5.12 1.04
C PHE A 7 12.27 -3.97 0.40
N LEU A 8 11.73 -4.18 -0.81
CA LEU A 8 10.91 -3.18 -1.48
C LEU A 8 9.58 -2.92 -0.77
N TRP A 9 8.98 -3.93 -0.13
CA TRP A 9 7.82 -3.73 0.74
C TRP A 9 8.18 -2.91 1.98
N PHE A 10 9.32 -3.19 2.63
CA PHE A 10 9.78 -2.35 3.76
C PHE A 10 10.07 -0.90 3.34
N LEU A 11 10.67 -0.71 2.16
CA LEU A 11 10.89 0.62 1.59
C LEU A 11 9.56 1.34 1.33
N LEU A 12 8.56 0.65 0.78
CA LEU A 12 7.23 1.20 0.57
C LEU A 12 6.56 1.61 1.89
N ALA A 13 6.72 0.84 2.98
CA ALA A 13 6.24 1.24 4.30
C ALA A 13 6.89 2.55 4.77
N ALA A 14 8.23 2.62 4.72
CA ALA A 14 8.96 3.80 5.15
C ALA A 14 8.58 5.06 4.37
N VAL A 15 8.49 4.93 3.03
CA VAL A 15 8.06 6.02 2.14
C VAL A 15 6.60 6.40 2.41
N GLY A 16 5.73 5.42 2.62
CA GLY A 16 4.32 5.64 2.95
C GLY A 16 4.12 6.43 4.24
N VAL A 17 4.85 6.08 5.31
CA VAL A 17 4.83 6.83 6.58
C VAL A 17 5.26 8.28 6.37
N ALA A 18 6.40 8.48 5.71
CA ALA A 18 6.91 9.82 5.44
C ALA A 18 5.91 10.64 4.63
N ALA A 19 5.29 10.04 3.61
CA ALA A 19 4.29 10.70 2.78
C ALA A 19 3.06 11.13 3.60
N HIS A 20 2.52 10.29 4.48
CA HIS A 20 1.35 10.64 5.29
C HIS A 20 1.62 11.83 6.23
N ILE A 21 2.79 11.84 6.87
CA ILE A 21 3.20 12.93 7.77
C ILE A 21 3.41 14.22 6.98
N VAL A 22 4.15 14.17 5.87
CA VAL A 22 4.41 15.34 5.02
C VAL A 22 3.12 15.89 4.42
N LEU A 23 2.22 15.05 3.93
CA LEU A 23 0.92 15.49 3.46
C LEU A 23 0.16 16.24 4.56
N ALA A 24 0.03 15.66 5.75
CA ALA A 24 -0.66 16.32 6.86
C ALA A 24 -0.07 17.70 7.21
N MET A 25 1.26 17.84 7.16
CA MET A 25 1.93 19.13 7.39
C MET A 25 1.68 20.16 6.29
N THR A 26 1.49 19.71 5.05
CA THR A 26 1.32 20.60 3.89
C THR A 26 -0.13 20.95 3.58
N THR A 27 -1.08 20.09 3.98
CA THR A 27 -2.50 20.26 3.64
C THR A 27 -3.35 20.79 4.79
N ALA A 28 -2.89 20.68 6.05
CA ALA A 28 -3.65 21.16 7.20
C ALA A 28 -3.39 22.65 7.48
N SER A 29 -4.43 23.40 7.82
CA SER A 29 -4.26 24.74 8.38
C SER A 29 -3.66 24.65 9.80
N SER A 30 -2.96 25.71 10.25
CA SER A 30 -2.27 25.75 11.54
C SER A 30 -3.18 25.42 12.73
N THR A 31 -4.47 25.80 12.65
CA THR A 31 -5.49 25.53 13.67
C THR A 31 -5.82 24.03 13.81
N TYR A 32 -5.75 23.26 12.73
CA TYR A 32 -6.12 21.83 12.72
C TYR A 32 -4.92 20.89 12.58
N LEU A 33 -3.69 21.43 12.50
CA LEU A 33 -2.47 20.67 12.34
C LEU A 33 -2.28 19.56 13.40
N PRO A 34 -2.54 19.77 14.71
CA PRO A 34 -2.37 18.71 15.70
C PRO A 34 -3.32 17.51 15.46
N ALA A 35 -4.57 17.78 15.08
CA ALA A 35 -5.54 16.74 14.77
C ALA A 35 -5.16 16.01 13.48
N ALA A 36 -4.75 16.74 12.44
CA ALA A 36 -4.31 16.16 11.17
C ALA A 36 -3.07 15.25 11.34
N LEU A 37 -2.09 15.67 12.14
CA LEU A 37 -0.91 14.86 12.46
C LEU A 37 -1.27 13.61 13.27
N THR A 38 -2.21 13.71 14.20
CA THR A 38 -2.69 12.56 14.97
C THR A 38 -3.35 11.53 14.04
N THR A 39 -4.27 11.96 13.18
CA THR A 39 -4.93 11.08 12.21
C THR A 39 -3.91 10.47 11.24
N ALA A 40 -3.00 11.27 10.69
CA ALA A 40 -1.95 10.79 9.80
C ALA A 40 -1.01 9.79 10.49
N GLY A 41 -0.71 10.01 11.77
CA GLY A 41 0.08 9.07 12.59
C GLY A 41 -0.61 7.72 12.74
N PHE A 42 -1.93 7.68 13.00
CA PHE A 42 -2.69 6.44 13.05
C PHE A 42 -2.75 5.75 11.68
N THR A 43 -3.05 6.48 10.61
CA THR A 43 -3.09 5.92 9.26
C THR A 43 -1.72 5.35 8.87
N ALA A 44 -0.64 6.09 9.12
CA ALA A 44 0.73 5.64 8.90
C ALA A 44 1.05 4.36 9.69
N LEU A 45 0.63 4.26 10.97
CA LEU A 45 0.81 3.06 11.78
C LEU A 45 0.10 1.86 11.17
N PHE A 46 -1.20 1.99 10.86
CA PHE A 46 -1.99 0.89 10.29
C PHE A 46 -1.45 0.42 8.94
N SER A 47 -1.15 1.37 8.05
CA SER A 47 -0.52 1.11 6.74
C SER A 47 0.82 0.40 6.90
N THR A 48 1.66 0.83 7.84
CA THR A 48 2.96 0.22 8.09
C THR A 48 2.83 -1.21 8.56
N VAL A 49 1.97 -1.47 9.56
CA VAL A 49 1.73 -2.82 10.06
C VAL A 49 1.23 -3.74 8.94
N HIS A 50 0.32 -3.25 8.10
CA HIS A 50 -0.21 -3.99 6.96
C HIS A 50 0.88 -4.33 5.92
N ILE A 51 1.65 -3.34 5.48
CA ILE A 51 2.74 -3.52 4.49
C ILE A 51 3.82 -4.45 5.05
N ILE A 52 4.20 -4.31 6.32
CA ILE A 52 5.16 -5.20 6.98
C ILE A 52 4.63 -6.63 7.03
N GLY A 53 3.35 -6.83 7.37
CA GLY A 53 2.71 -8.14 7.34
C GLY A 53 2.83 -8.80 5.96
N ILE A 54 2.54 -8.04 4.89
CA ILE A 54 2.70 -8.51 3.51
C ILE A 54 4.17 -8.83 3.19
N ALA A 55 5.12 -7.97 3.60
CA ALA A 55 6.55 -8.18 3.41
C ALA A 55 7.02 -9.50 4.03
N LEU A 56 6.59 -9.77 5.27
CA LEU A 56 6.90 -11.00 6.01
C LEU A 56 6.29 -12.22 5.34
N VAL A 57 5.06 -12.12 4.82
CA VAL A 57 4.42 -13.20 4.06
C VAL A 57 5.22 -13.51 2.78
N TYR A 58 5.59 -12.50 1.99
CA TYR A 58 6.42 -12.74 0.81
C TYR A 58 7.81 -13.29 1.17
N MET A 59 8.41 -12.83 2.27
CA MET A 59 9.68 -13.37 2.76
C MET A 59 9.54 -14.85 3.12
N LEU A 60 8.46 -15.24 3.81
CA LEU A 60 8.17 -16.61 4.19
C LEU A 60 7.90 -17.49 2.95
N ILE A 61 7.06 -17.02 2.02
CA ILE A 61 6.75 -17.76 0.80
C ILE A 61 8.01 -17.94 -0.04
N LEU A 62 8.79 -16.88 -0.28
CA LEU A 62 10.01 -16.97 -1.08
C LEU A 62 11.10 -17.80 -0.40
N ARG A 63 11.12 -17.89 0.93
CA ARG A 63 12.03 -18.76 1.69
C ARG A 63 11.61 -20.23 1.63
N THR A 64 10.30 -20.51 1.68
CA THR A 64 9.77 -21.88 1.73
C THR A 64 9.53 -22.49 0.35
N ARG A 65 9.20 -21.65 -0.64
CA ARG A 65 8.84 -22.03 -2.02
C ARG A 65 9.34 -20.97 -3.02
N PRO A 66 10.66 -20.85 -3.24
CA PRO A 66 11.20 -19.90 -4.19
C PRO A 66 10.76 -20.24 -5.62
N SER A 67 9.87 -19.43 -6.19
CA SER A 67 9.38 -19.59 -7.56
C SER A 67 9.37 -18.25 -8.31
N PRO A 68 9.77 -18.22 -9.59
CA PRO A 68 9.63 -17.03 -10.44
C PRO A 68 8.19 -16.52 -10.51
N GLY A 69 7.19 -17.42 -10.52
CA GLY A 69 5.78 -17.03 -10.58
C GLY A 69 5.32 -16.28 -9.33
N VAL A 70 5.73 -16.74 -8.15
CA VAL A 70 5.49 -16.04 -6.88
C VAL A 70 6.13 -14.64 -6.89
N ALA A 71 7.34 -14.53 -7.47
CA ALA A 71 8.01 -13.25 -7.60
C ALA A 71 7.20 -12.27 -8.48
N ILE A 72 6.77 -12.71 -9.67
CA ILE A 72 6.00 -11.89 -10.61
C ILE A 72 4.72 -11.40 -9.97
N ILE A 73 3.99 -12.28 -9.28
CA ILE A 73 2.76 -11.89 -8.57
C ILE A 73 3.09 -10.91 -7.43
N GLY A 74 4.17 -11.16 -6.68
CA GLY A 74 4.61 -10.27 -5.62
C GLY A 74 5.00 -8.87 -6.09
N TYR A 75 5.70 -8.77 -7.22
CA TYR A 75 6.04 -7.49 -7.85
C TYR A 75 4.80 -6.78 -8.41
N SER A 76 3.87 -7.53 -9.00
CA SER A 76 2.60 -6.98 -9.50
C SER A 76 1.76 -6.42 -8.35
N HIS A 77 1.72 -7.14 -7.23
CA HIS A 77 1.06 -6.69 -6.02
C HIS A 77 1.72 -5.42 -5.45
N LEU A 78 3.05 -5.39 -5.35
CA LEU A 78 3.80 -4.22 -4.90
C LEU A 78 3.51 -2.99 -5.77
N PHE A 79 3.48 -3.17 -7.10
CA PHE A 79 3.15 -2.09 -8.04
C PHE A 79 1.73 -1.54 -7.81
N LEU A 80 0.73 -2.42 -7.69
CA LEU A 80 -0.66 -2.03 -7.46
C LEU A 80 -0.85 -1.36 -6.10
N ALA A 81 -0.20 -1.88 -5.05
CA ALA A 81 -0.19 -1.26 -3.73
C ALA A 81 0.42 0.14 -3.78
N SER A 82 1.54 0.30 -4.49
CA SER A 82 2.20 1.60 -4.67
C SER A 82 1.30 2.59 -5.43
N ALA A 83 0.64 2.14 -6.50
CA ALA A 83 -0.31 2.97 -7.25
C ALA A 83 -1.51 3.39 -6.38
N ALA A 84 -2.02 2.50 -5.52
CA ALA A 84 -3.08 2.81 -4.57
C ALA A 84 -2.65 3.90 -3.57
N TYR A 85 -1.44 3.79 -3.01
CA TYR A 85 -0.87 4.80 -2.12
C TYR A 85 -0.70 6.16 -2.79
N VAL A 86 -0.24 6.17 -4.05
CA VAL A 86 -0.12 7.41 -4.82
C VAL A 86 -1.49 8.03 -5.07
N GLY A 87 -2.49 7.22 -5.48
CA GLY A 87 -3.86 7.68 -5.67
C GLY A 87 -4.48 8.26 -4.39
N GLN A 88 -4.23 7.63 -3.24
CA GLN A 88 -4.63 8.13 -1.92
C GLN A 88 -4.02 9.49 -1.58
N ALA A 89 -2.72 9.65 -1.83
CA ALA A 89 -2.02 10.91 -1.61
C ALA A 89 -2.60 12.03 -2.49
N PHE A 90 -2.80 11.78 -3.78
CA PHE A 90 -3.42 12.76 -4.69
C PHE A 90 -4.85 13.09 -4.29
N GLY A 91 -5.66 12.10 -3.91
CA GLY A 91 -7.02 12.32 -3.41
C GLY A 91 -7.04 13.21 -2.16
N THR A 92 -6.11 12.99 -1.24
CA THR A 92 -5.97 13.81 -0.02
C THR A 92 -5.59 15.25 -0.35
N MET A 93 -4.66 15.46 -1.29
CA MET A 93 -4.26 16.81 -1.73
C MET A 93 -5.42 17.55 -2.40
N GLU A 94 -6.15 16.88 -3.28
CA GLU A 94 -7.29 17.50 -3.98
C GLU A 94 -8.44 17.82 -3.00
N ARG A 95 -8.69 16.92 -2.05
CA ARG A 95 -9.63 17.17 -0.94
C ARG A 95 -9.25 18.41 -0.15
N ALA A 96 -7.97 18.57 0.21
CA ALA A 96 -7.48 19.74 0.92
C ALA A 96 -7.64 21.03 0.11
N ARG A 97 -7.37 20.97 -1.20
CA ARG A 97 -7.60 22.08 -2.13
C ARG A 97 -9.06 22.52 -2.14
N HIS A 98 -10.02 21.60 -2.24
CA HIS A 98 -11.45 21.93 -2.21
C HIS A 98 -11.91 22.46 -0.85
N MET A 99 -11.41 21.91 0.26
CA MET A 99 -11.74 22.40 1.60
C MET A 99 -11.19 23.81 1.88
N SER A 100 -10.09 24.20 1.22
CA SER A 100 -9.50 25.53 1.36
C SER A 100 -10.27 26.65 0.64
N ASN A 101 -11.23 26.30 -0.24
CA ASN A 101 -12.02 27.27 -1.01
C ASN A 101 -13.53 27.01 -0.87
N PRO A 102 -14.20 27.65 0.12
CA PRO A 102 -15.60 27.38 0.47
C PRO A 102 -16.60 27.64 -0.67
N ALA A 103 -16.24 28.48 -1.65
CA ALA A 103 -17.09 28.87 -2.77
C ALA A 103 -17.14 27.83 -3.92
N SER A 104 -16.26 26.83 -3.92
CA SER A 104 -16.13 25.82 -4.99
C SER A 104 -16.09 24.39 -4.45
N THR A 105 -16.75 24.15 -3.31
CA THR A 105 -16.72 22.85 -2.63
C THR A 105 -17.53 21.82 -3.42
N ASP A 106 -16.90 21.19 -4.42
CA ASP A 106 -17.49 20.10 -5.18
C ASP A 106 -17.37 18.80 -4.39
N LEU A 107 -18.33 18.57 -3.50
CA LEU A 107 -18.43 17.38 -2.64
C LEU A 107 -18.47 16.08 -3.46
N ALA A 108 -18.88 16.13 -4.73
CA ALA A 108 -18.90 14.96 -5.61
C ALA A 108 -17.47 14.56 -6.03
N ALA A 109 -16.60 15.52 -6.36
CA ALA A 109 -15.20 15.27 -6.70
C ALA A 109 -14.43 14.65 -5.51
N MET A 110 -14.73 15.10 -4.29
CA MET A 110 -14.17 14.53 -3.06
C MET A 110 -14.63 13.06 -2.84
N GLY A 111 -15.91 12.75 -3.10
CA GLY A 111 -16.43 11.39 -3.00
C GLY A 111 -15.85 10.41 -4.02
N PHE A 112 -15.53 10.87 -5.23
CA PHE A 112 -14.87 10.04 -6.24
C PHE A 112 -13.43 9.67 -5.86
N ALA A 113 -12.68 10.60 -5.25
CA ALA A 113 -11.31 10.33 -4.79
C ALA A 113 -11.26 9.27 -3.67
N ASP A 114 -12.18 9.35 -2.70
CA ASP A 114 -12.30 8.37 -1.62
C ASP A 114 -12.71 6.99 -2.17
N SER A 115 -13.62 6.96 -3.14
CA SER A 115 -14.08 5.72 -3.79
C SER A 115 -12.98 5.03 -4.61
N ALA A 116 -12.17 5.80 -5.34
CA ALA A 116 -11.06 5.28 -6.13
C ALA A 116 -9.93 4.71 -5.25
N SER A 117 -9.63 5.37 -4.13
CA SER A 117 -8.71 4.90 -3.10
C SER A 117 -9.17 3.57 -2.48
N ALA A 118 -10.46 3.47 -2.13
CA ALA A 118 -11.04 2.27 -1.57
C ALA A 118 -10.98 1.11 -2.57
N LEU A 119 -11.32 1.36 -3.83
CA LEU A 119 -11.28 0.37 -4.90
C LEU A 119 -9.85 -0.14 -5.15
N ALA A 120 -8.85 0.74 -5.15
CA ALA A 120 -7.45 0.37 -5.31
C ALA A 120 -6.94 -0.49 -4.14
N SER A 121 -7.39 -0.19 -2.91
CA SER A 121 -7.07 -1.00 -1.72
C SER A 121 -7.70 -2.39 -1.78
N ILE A 122 -8.96 -2.49 -2.24
CA ILE A 122 -9.65 -3.77 -2.45
C ILE A 122 -8.93 -4.59 -3.54
N LEU A 123 -8.58 -3.98 -4.66
CA LEU A 123 -7.82 -4.63 -5.74
C LEU A 123 -6.47 -5.16 -5.25
N GLY A 124 -5.74 -4.38 -4.44
CA GLY A 124 -4.50 -4.83 -3.79
C GLY A 124 -4.72 -6.07 -2.91
N GLY A 125 -5.75 -6.04 -2.07
CA GLY A 125 -6.13 -7.18 -1.22
C GLY A 125 -6.49 -8.44 -2.02
N ILE A 126 -7.23 -8.30 -3.12
CA ILE A 126 -7.57 -9.42 -4.01
C ILE A 126 -6.30 -10.05 -4.60
N VAL A 127 -5.36 -9.22 -5.08
CA VAL A 127 -4.09 -9.72 -5.64
C VAL A 127 -3.24 -10.41 -4.58
N PHE A 128 -3.24 -9.91 -3.35
CA PHE A 128 -2.58 -10.60 -2.22
C PHE A 128 -3.15 -12.00 -1.97
N ILE A 129 -4.49 -12.12 -1.94
CA ILE A 129 -5.17 -13.41 -1.75
C ILE A 129 -4.83 -14.37 -2.88
N LEU A 130 -4.84 -13.91 -4.13
CA LEU A 130 -4.44 -14.71 -5.29
C LEU A 130 -2.99 -15.17 -5.19
N ALA A 131 -2.07 -14.30 -4.73
CA ALA A 131 -0.68 -14.66 -4.49
C ALA A 131 -0.54 -15.79 -3.47
N LEU A 132 -1.34 -15.73 -2.40
CA LEU A 132 -1.39 -16.75 -1.36
C LEU A 132 -1.92 -18.08 -1.89
N ILE A 133 -3.02 -18.05 -2.65
CA ILE A 133 -3.62 -19.25 -3.27
C ILE A 133 -2.63 -19.92 -4.23
N VAL A 134 -1.96 -19.16 -5.09
CA VAL A 134 -0.96 -19.69 -6.03
C VAL A 134 0.25 -20.26 -5.30
N ALA A 135 0.74 -19.58 -4.26
CA ALA A 135 1.85 -20.06 -3.45
C ALA A 135 1.52 -21.37 -2.71
N LEU A 136 0.28 -21.51 -2.21
CA LEU A 136 -0.17 -22.70 -1.50
C LEU A 136 -0.45 -23.88 -2.45
N ASN A 137 -0.97 -23.63 -3.65
CA ASN A 137 -1.34 -24.65 -4.62
C ASN A 137 -0.23 -25.10 -5.58
N THR A 138 0.92 -24.42 -5.61
CA THR A 138 2.06 -24.88 -6.40
C THR A 138 2.77 -26.03 -5.68
N HIS A 139 2.69 -27.23 -6.27
CA HIS A 139 3.36 -28.44 -5.77
C HIS A 139 4.88 -28.24 -5.87
N HIS A 140 5.60 -28.49 -4.77
CA HIS A 140 7.05 -28.37 -4.75
C HIS A 140 7.67 -29.72 -5.18
N VAL A 141 8.53 -29.69 -6.19
CA VAL A 141 9.61 -30.68 -6.28
C VAL A 141 10.67 -30.19 -5.32
N ARG A 142 11.01 -30.98 -4.31
CA ARG A 142 12.04 -30.58 -3.36
C ARG A 142 13.38 -30.55 -4.12
N PRO A 143 14.31 -29.63 -3.80
CA PRO A 143 15.62 -29.63 -4.44
C PRO A 143 16.35 -30.98 -4.28
N GLU A 144 16.05 -31.70 -3.20
CA GLU A 144 16.54 -33.06 -2.90
C GLU A 144 15.93 -34.17 -3.79
N ASP A 145 14.88 -33.89 -4.58
CA ASP A 145 14.26 -34.85 -5.50
C ASP A 145 14.76 -34.70 -6.95
N VAL A 146 15.67 -33.75 -7.22
CA VAL A 146 16.20 -33.42 -8.57
C VAL A 146 17.65 -33.90 -8.76
N PHE A 147 18.29 -34.40 -7.71
CA PHE A 147 19.68 -34.89 -7.74
C PHE A 147 19.79 -36.34 -7.29
#